data_AF-A0A927W3R2-F1
#
_entry.id   AF-A0A927W3R2-F1
#
_cell.length_a   1.000
_cell.length_b   1.000
_cell.length_c   1.000
_cell.angle_alpha   90.00
_cell.angle_beta   90.00
_cell.angle_gamma   90.00
#
_symmetry.space_group_name_H-M   'P 1'
#
loop_
_entity.id
_entity.type
_entity.pdbx_description
1 polymer ?
#
loop_
_entity_poly.entity_id
_entity_poly.type
_entity_poly.pdbx_seq_one_letter_code
_entity_poly.pdbx_strand_id
1 'polypeptide(L)'
;MKKYFVVSLVKNGILGGGIVADQEAITYHTGKLTIPQEYRHLVMKYEDICGVTKGWLFILPTVTVKMRNGNEYRFAVFFSRKRLIDTLISMGVDE
;
A
#
# COMPACT_ATOMS: atom_id res chain seq x y z
N MET A 1 -9.36 -15.11 -4.06
CA MET A 1 -8.00 -15.34 -4.64
C MET A 1 -7.11 -14.17 -4.24
N LYS A 2 -5.91 -14.44 -3.71
CA LYS A 2 -4.98 -13.38 -3.29
C LYS A 2 -4.30 -12.75 -4.51
N LYS A 3 -4.13 -11.43 -4.50
CA LYS A 3 -3.37 -10.67 -5.52
C LYS A 3 -2.08 -10.15 -4.91
N TYR A 4 -1.01 -10.14 -5.70
CA TYR A 4 0.32 -9.75 -5.24
C TYR A 4 0.82 -8.54 -6.03
N PHE A 5 1.46 -7.61 -5.33
CA PHE A 5 2.00 -6.38 -5.88
C PHE A 5 3.39 -6.14 -5.33
N VAL A 6 4.36 -5.92 -6.22
CA VAL A 6 5.70 -5.46 -5.82
C VAL A 6 5.63 -3.95 -5.64
N VAL A 7 5.91 -3.49 -4.43
CA VAL A 7 5.82 -2.07 -4.06
C VAL A 7 6.99 -1.68 -3.17
N SER A 8 7.11 -0.40 -2.84
CA SER A 8 8.02 0.04 -1.78
C SER A 8 7.34 1.07 -0.89
N LEU A 9 7.33 0.85 0.42
CA LEU A 9 6.82 1.81 1.37
C LEU A 9 7.77 3.01 1.41
N VAL A 10 7.22 4.22 1.30
CA VAL A 10 7.97 5.48 1.37
C VAL A 10 7.91 5.98 2.81
N LYS A 11 8.95 5.67 3.60
CA LYS A 11 9.09 6.05 5.01
C LYS A 11 10.56 6.22 5.34
N ASN A 12 11.00 7.46 5.58
CA ASN A 12 12.42 7.80 5.81
C ASN A 12 13.37 7.19 4.74
N GLY A 13 12.90 7.13 3.49
CA GLY A 13 13.54 6.39 2.41
C GLY A 13 12.58 5.43 1.69
N ILE A 14 13.11 4.57 0.82
CA ILE A 14 12.35 3.58 0.05
C ILE A 14 12.56 2.18 0.65
N LEU A 15 11.49 1.61 1.19
CA LEU A 15 11.47 0.30 1.81
C LEU A 15 10.85 -0.72 0.86
N GLY A 16 11.71 -1.41 0.11
CA GLY A 16 11.29 -2.51 -0.77
C GLY A 16 10.47 -3.56 -0.04
N GLY A 17 9.39 -4.01 -0.67
CA GLY A 17 8.48 -5.00 -0.11
C GLY A 17 7.40 -5.42 -1.10
N GLY A 18 6.33 -6.00 -0.57
CA GLY A 18 5.18 -6.41 -1.37
C GLY A 18 3.89 -6.10 -0.65
N ILE A 19 2.82 -5.95 -1.42
CA ILE A 19 1.45 -5.96 -0.91
C ILE A 19 0.79 -7.26 -1.34
N VAL A 20 0.16 -7.93 -0.39
CA VAL A 20 -0.80 -9.01 -0.64
C VAL A 20 -2.19 -8.44 -0.41
N ALA A 21 -3.03 -8.46 -1.43
CA ALA A 21 -4.44 -8.09 -1.33
C ALA A 21 -5.29 -9.36 -1.26
N ASP A 22 -6.09 -9.50 -0.22
CA ASP A 22 -7.13 -10.51 -0.11
C ASP A 22 -8.50 -9.85 -0.03
N GLN A 23 -9.50 -10.54 0.52
CA GLN A 23 -10.88 -10.07 0.60
C GLN A 23 -11.13 -9.10 1.76
N GLU A 24 -10.26 -9.08 2.77
CA GLU A 24 -10.45 -8.28 3.98
C GLU A 24 -9.49 -7.09 4.05
N ALA A 25 -8.27 -7.26 3.54
CA ALA A 25 -7.22 -6.25 3.67
C ALA A 25 -6.21 -6.26 2.52
N ILE A 26 -5.45 -5.17 2.45
CA ILE A 26 -4.11 -5.19 1.89
C ILE A 26 -3.07 -5.28 3.01
N THR A 27 -2.15 -6.22 2.89
CA THR A 27 -1.04 -6.40 3.84
C THR A 27 0.28 -6.11 3.16
N TYR A 28 0.95 -5.06 3.60
CA TYR A 28 2.33 -4.77 3.22
C TYR A 28 3.30 -5.61 4.05
N HIS A 29 4.28 -6.22 3.39
CA HIS A 29 5.35 -6.99 4.02
C HIS A 29 6.72 -6.57 3.47
N THR A 30 7.73 -6.59 4.33
CA THR A 30 9.13 -6.42 3.94
C THR A 30 10.05 -7.38 4.70
N GLY A 31 11.08 -7.87 3.99
CA GLY A 31 12.14 -8.70 4.59
C GLY A 31 13.23 -7.90 5.31
N LYS A 32 13.14 -6.56 5.36
CA LYS A 32 14.15 -5.72 6.00
C LYS A 32 14.02 -5.78 7.53
N LEU A 33 14.97 -6.44 8.19
CA LEU A 33 14.97 -6.63 9.65
C LEU A 33 15.28 -5.36 10.46
N THR A 34 15.88 -4.35 9.83
CA THR A 34 16.23 -3.07 10.46
C THR A 34 15.04 -2.11 10.61
N ILE A 35 13.85 -2.52 10.17
CA ILE A 35 12.64 -1.71 10.19
C ILE A 35 11.79 -2.05 11.42
N PRO A 36 11.15 -1.05 12.09
CA PRO A 36 10.24 -1.30 13.19
C PRO A 36 9.20 -2.37 12.87
N GLN A 37 8.85 -3.17 13.86
CA GLN A 37 8.01 -4.36 13.66
C GLN A 37 6.65 -4.01 13.06
N GLU A 38 6.08 -2.85 13.42
CA GLU A 38 4.80 -2.39 12.90
C GLU A 38 4.78 -2.16 11.38
N TYR A 39 5.94 -1.88 10.76
CA TYR A 39 6.05 -1.67 9.31
C TYR A 39 6.52 -2.92 8.57
N ARG A 40 7.02 -3.95 9.28
CA ARG A 40 7.42 -5.22 8.65
C ARG A 40 6.23 -6.04 8.16
N HIS A 41 5.09 -5.89 8.83
CA HIS A 41 3.83 -6.55 8.50
C HIS A 41 2.66 -5.60 8.78
N LEU A 42 2.43 -4.68 7.85
CA LEU A 42 1.43 -3.62 7.98
C LEU A 42 0.12 -4.06 7.32
N VAL A 43 -0.88 -4.37 8.14
CA VAL A 43 -2.23 -4.74 7.67
C VAL A 43 -3.09 -3.47 7.60
N MET A 44 -3.67 -3.21 6.42
CA MET A 44 -4.64 -2.13 6.22
C MET A 44 -5.94 -2.77 5.71
N LYS A 45 -6.91 -2.92 6.60
CA LYS A 45 -8.22 -3.47 6.27
C LYS A 45 -9.01 -2.50 5.41
N TYR A 46 -9.78 -2.99 4.45
CA TYR A 46 -10.55 -2.12 3.56
C TYR A 46 -11.58 -1.27 4.32
N GLU A 47 -12.19 -1.81 5.37
CA GLU A 47 -13.13 -1.08 6.25
C GLU A 47 -12.50 0.17 6.89
N ASP A 48 -11.20 0.13 7.14
CA ASP A 48 -10.44 1.20 7.79
C ASP A 48 -9.79 2.17 6.79
N ILE A 49 -9.89 1.92 5.48
CA ILE A 49 -9.33 2.80 4.45
C ILE A 49 -10.39 3.86 4.08
N CYS A 50 -10.03 5.13 4.22
CA CYS A 50 -10.86 6.27 3.79
C CYS A 50 -10.77 6.54 2.30
N GLY A 51 -9.63 6.22 1.69
CA GLY A 51 -9.45 6.42 0.27
C GLY A 51 -8.03 6.16 -0.20
N VAL A 52 -7.87 6.14 -1.51
CA VAL A 52 -6.60 5.90 -2.18
C VAL A 52 -6.30 6.98 -3.20
N THR A 53 -5.24 7.75 -2.98
CA THR A 53 -4.86 8.80 -3.93
C THR A 53 -3.65 8.39 -4.78
N LYS A 54 -3.68 8.78 -6.05
CA LYS A 54 -2.53 8.61 -6.92
C LYS A 54 -1.56 9.79 -6.81
N GLY A 55 -0.26 9.53 -6.89
CA GLY A 55 0.77 10.57 -6.78
C GLY A 55 2.05 10.25 -7.54
N TRP A 56 3.05 11.09 -7.31
CA TRP A 56 4.41 10.94 -7.84
C TRP A 56 5.43 11.32 -6.77
N LEU A 57 6.57 10.64 -6.76
CA LEU A 57 7.76 10.97 -5.96
C LEU A 57 8.94 11.14 -6.91
N PHE A 58 9.28 12.39 -7.23
CA PHE A 58 10.23 12.77 -8.29
C PHE A 58 9.86 12.20 -9.67
N ILE A 59 10.25 10.96 -9.94
CA ILE A 59 9.96 10.22 -11.19
C ILE A 59 9.23 8.90 -10.93
N LEU A 60 8.97 8.57 -9.66
CA LEU A 60 8.38 7.30 -9.26
C LEU A 60 6.87 7.44 -9.09
N PRO A 61 6.05 6.62 -9.78
CA PRO A 61 4.62 6.60 -9.55
C PRO A 61 4.31 6.10 -8.13
N THR A 62 3.43 6.80 -7.42
CA THR A 62 3.04 6.44 -6.05
C THR A 62 1.53 6.28 -5.89
N VAL A 63 1.17 5.51 -4.86
CA VAL A 63 -0.18 5.30 -4.35
C VAL A 63 -0.15 5.61 -2.86
N THR A 64 -1.01 6.52 -2.40
CA THR A 64 -1.14 6.82 -0.97
C THR A 64 -2.46 6.27 -0.47
N VAL A 65 -2.39 5.38 0.52
CA VAL A 65 -3.56 4.81 1.21
C VAL A 65 -3.80 5.64 2.46
N LYS A 66 -5.00 6.22 2.58
CA LYS A 66 -5.40 7.02 3.73
C LYS A 66 -6.30 6.20 4.65
N MET A 67 -5.97 6.15 5.93
CA MET A 67 -6.71 5.38 6.94
C MET A 67 -7.67 6.27 7.72
N ARG A 68 -8.76 5.69 8.25
CA ARG A 68 -9.74 6.34 9.12
C ARG A 68 -9.16 6.92 10.41
N ASN A 69 -8.10 6.30 10.93
CA ASN A 69 -7.39 6.78 12.11
C ASN A 69 -6.43 7.96 11.83
N GLY A 70 -6.42 8.51 10.61
CA GLY A 70 -5.57 9.64 10.22
C GLY A 70 -4.16 9.25 9.74
N ASN A 71 -3.80 7.96 9.78
CA ASN A 71 -2.53 7.50 9.21
C ASN A 71 -2.56 7.50 7.69
N GLU A 72 -1.44 7.84 7.06
CA GLU A 72 -1.26 7.74 5.62
C GLU A 72 -0.04 6.89 5.28
N TYR A 73 -0.22 5.94 4.35
CA TYR A 73 0.84 5.06 3.88
C TYR A 73 1.06 5.25 2.39
N ARG A 74 2.25 5.74 2.04
CA ARG A 74 2.62 6.00 0.65
C ARG A 74 3.49 4.88 0.12
N PHE A 75 3.10 4.31 -1.02
CA PHE A 75 3.81 3.24 -1.70
C PHE A 75 4.27 3.69 -3.08
N ALA A 76 5.54 3.48 -3.41
CA ALA A 76 6.03 3.55 -4.77
C ALA A 76 5.66 2.25 -5.51
N VAL A 77 5.05 2.37 -6.69
CA VAL A 77 4.46 1.25 -7.43
C VAL A 77 4.84 1.33 -8.92
N PHE A 78 5.93 0.67 -9.29
CA PHE A 78 6.58 0.82 -10.59
C PHE A 78 5.76 0.29 -11.77
N PHE A 79 5.23 -0.94 -11.67
CA PHE A 79 4.62 -1.63 -12.82
C PHE A 79 3.11 -1.88 -12.69
N SER A 80 2.57 -1.84 -11.48
CA SER A 80 1.21 -2.34 -11.19
C SER A 80 0.28 -1.33 -10.52
N ARG A 81 0.57 -0.02 -10.65
CA ARG A 81 -0.18 1.06 -10.01
C ARG A 81 -1.67 1.00 -10.33
N LYS A 82 -2.02 0.92 -11.61
CA LYS A 82 -3.42 0.83 -12.06
C LYS A 82 -4.10 -0.41 -11.47
N ARG A 83 -3.48 -1.58 -11.60
CA ARG A 83 -4.02 -2.85 -11.08
C ARG A 83 -4.22 -2.83 -9.55
N LEU A 84 -3.34 -2.16 -8.81
CA LEU A 84 -3.47 -2.02 -7.36
C LEU A 84 -4.68 -1.16 -7.01
N ILE A 85 -4.83 -0.01 -7.67
CA ILE A 85 -5.93 0.90 -7.42
C ILE A 85 -7.27 0.26 -7.83
N ASP A 86 -7.35 -0.34 -9.02
CA ASP A 86 -8.55 -1.07 -9.47
C ASP A 86 -8.94 -2.18 -8.47
N THR A 87 -7.94 -2.81 -7.82
CA THR A 87 -8.19 -3.80 -6.77
C THR A 87 -8.77 -3.15 -5.51
N LEU A 88 -8.24 -2.01 -5.07
CA LEU A 88 -8.76 -1.29 -3.91
C LEU A 88 -10.20 -0.80 -4.16
N ILE A 89 -10.45 -0.21 -5.33
CA ILE A 89 -11.79 0.24 -5.74
C ILE A 89 -12.76 -0.94 -5.80
N SER A 90 -12.34 -2.10 -6.34
CA SER A 90 -13.21 -3.30 -6.36
C SER A 90 -13.59 -3.83 -4.98
N MET A 91 -12.88 -3.42 -3.93
CA MET A 91 -13.15 -3.77 -2.53
C MET A 91 -13.92 -2.66 -1.78
N GLY A 92 -14.39 -1.62 -2.48
CA GLY A 92 -15.18 -0.53 -1.90
C GLY A 92 -14.36 0.62 -1.33
N VAL A 93 -13.09 0.75 -1.70
CA VAL A 93 -12.26 1.91 -1.34
C VAL A 93 -12.45 3.03 -2.35
N ASP A 94 -12.73 4.25 -1.87
CA ASP A 94 -12.85 5.44 -2.72
C ASP A 94 -11.49 5.92 -3.25
N GLU A 95 -11.44 6.43 -4.48
CA GLU A 95 -10.23 7.05 -5.09
C GLU A 95 -10.22 8.59 -4.95
#